data_AF-A0A9P0E8W4-F1
#
_entry.id   AF-A0A9P0E8W4-F1
#
_cell.length_a   1.000
_cell.length_b   1.000
_cell.length_c   1.000
_cell.angle_alpha   90.00
_cell.angle_beta   90.00
_cell.angle_gamma   90.00
#
_symmetry.space_group_name_H-M   'P 1'
#
loop_
_entity.id
_entity.type
_entity.pdbx_description
1 polymer ?
#
loop_
_entity_poly.entity_id
_entity_poly.type
_entity_poly.pdbx_seq_one_letter_code
_entity_poly.pdbx_strand_id
1 'polypeptide(L)'
;MAITLERRLSGRHKAQELEPHIIPMSISYMKFVLNEKFHYEEHYGIQIRELTQEIHEFYKMHLHGFQFFADYDIVKENAMYLLDLVRIVKGFEVRAKYIFKELKAMDPSLSKQPCDALDDIKKALTPQVDLIFQVREWVIFSETLLNGPRENIDYEVIEKEMDQALRKFRGLRKWFRGLIKKQLLERWTFQYDGILDSPEEKLWPGPIKLLNAVLESIRTLKLSGPIIKILTNRNMVRRHWMEISSICGVTLDNFKGMSIQHLIDLGITEFLEKIEPYSTAATREAALKKMLDEMLLDWQHVVFNVNFSTRIIKSPARGEVLLRKSATKGEVQPFICRRDKFVPLKKSYYKTKGKVRSLEEIQLILDDHLGKALGMKGSAFVRPYKDEVCNWYEKLVYINQMLDDWGKVQIQWMYFSPIFSSPDIIRQMPTEGALFEVCYNITVSYVQLIEMVKENPSVLLMSENKFREKCINEALKQLDIVTDGVNAYLEEKRLYFARNTPNYIVRLETGREPVRMKVIKKMINLWTKLEFMPEERLPKLCFNRLKTLDKEKPDIDFNWVSQFRAIAELNAFAEELSIHHTNGLLRYKDDFLEKAHFSA
;
A
#
# COMPACT_ATOMS: atom_id res chain seq x y z
N MET A 1 8.61 -78.01 -27.24
CA MET A 1 7.30 -78.70 -27.38
C MET A 1 7.43 -80.13 -27.88
N ALA A 2 8.17 -80.43 -28.96
CA ALA A 2 8.33 -81.80 -29.48
C ALA A 2 8.92 -82.81 -28.46
N ILE A 3 10.04 -82.48 -27.82
CA ILE A 3 10.65 -83.31 -26.75
C ILE A 3 9.71 -83.48 -25.53
N THR A 4 8.86 -82.48 -25.29
CA THR A 4 7.88 -82.46 -24.20
C THR A 4 6.65 -83.32 -24.51
N LEU A 5 6.26 -83.41 -25.78
CA LEU A 5 5.19 -84.27 -26.29
C LEU A 5 5.65 -85.72 -26.38
N GLU A 6 6.88 -85.96 -26.83
CA GLU A 6 7.48 -87.30 -26.90
C GLU A 6 7.62 -87.92 -25.51
N ARG A 7 8.06 -87.15 -24.50
CA ARG A 7 8.07 -87.57 -23.08
C ARG A 7 6.67 -87.77 -22.47
N ARG A 8 5.65 -87.05 -22.95
CA ARG A 8 4.26 -87.22 -22.49
C ARG A 8 3.57 -88.43 -23.13
N LEU A 9 3.94 -88.78 -24.36
CA LEU A 9 3.45 -89.95 -25.09
C LEU A 9 4.15 -91.24 -24.62
N SER A 10 5.45 -91.18 -24.30
CA SER A 10 6.20 -92.33 -23.75
C SER A 10 5.83 -92.64 -22.28
N GLY A 11 5.18 -91.71 -21.57
CA GLY A 11 4.91 -91.79 -20.14
C GLY A 11 3.48 -92.18 -19.73
N ARG A 12 2.58 -92.49 -20.68
CA ARG A 12 1.20 -92.94 -20.36
C ARG A 12 0.95 -94.34 -20.90
N HIS A 13 1.28 -95.35 -20.09
CA HIS A 13 0.60 -96.64 -20.17
C HIS A 13 -0.90 -96.42 -19.91
N LYS A 14 -1.67 -96.46 -21.00
CA LYS A 14 -3.15 -96.59 -21.15
C LYS A 14 -3.67 -95.59 -22.20
N ALA A 15 -3.44 -95.92 -23.46
CA ALA A 15 -4.31 -95.54 -24.56
C ALA A 15 -4.49 -96.81 -25.41
N GLN A 16 -5.45 -97.64 -24.99
CA GLN A 16 -6.12 -98.54 -25.93
C GLN A 16 -6.85 -97.66 -26.95
N GLU A 17 -6.72 -98.02 -28.22
CA GLU A 17 -7.54 -97.54 -29.34
C GLU A 17 -7.47 -96.04 -29.66
N LEU A 18 -6.34 -95.62 -30.25
CA LEU A 18 -6.33 -94.55 -31.24
C LEU A 18 -5.97 -95.19 -32.58
N GLU A 19 -6.86 -95.06 -33.57
CA GLU A 19 -6.76 -95.67 -34.90
C GLU A 19 -5.37 -95.47 -35.54
N PRO A 20 -4.81 -96.47 -36.24
CA PRO A 20 -3.49 -96.39 -36.89
C PRO A 20 -3.38 -95.30 -37.97
N HIS A 21 -4.47 -94.63 -38.32
CA HIS A 21 -4.51 -93.50 -39.25
C HIS A 21 -4.32 -92.12 -38.58
N ILE A 22 -4.50 -91.99 -37.26
CA ILE A 22 -4.40 -90.69 -36.54
C ILE A 22 -2.93 -90.32 -36.24
N ILE A 23 -2.07 -91.31 -35.98
CA ILE A 23 -0.65 -91.10 -35.66
C ILE A 23 0.13 -90.55 -36.88
N PRO A 24 -0.01 -91.09 -38.10
CA PRO A 24 0.62 -90.52 -39.30
C PRO A 24 0.09 -89.13 -39.64
N MET A 25 -1.22 -88.86 -39.46
CA MET A 25 -1.79 -87.52 -39.62
C MET A 25 -1.20 -86.52 -38.63
N SER A 26 -0.96 -86.92 -37.37
CA SER A 26 -0.34 -86.05 -36.36
C SER A 26 1.12 -85.72 -36.67
N ILE A 27 1.90 -86.66 -37.22
CA ILE A 27 3.30 -86.44 -37.60
C ILE A 27 3.40 -85.63 -38.89
N SER A 28 2.56 -85.91 -39.89
CA SER A 28 2.47 -85.11 -41.12
C SER A 28 2.00 -83.68 -40.83
N TYR A 29 1.02 -83.51 -39.93
CA TYR A 29 0.59 -82.21 -39.46
C TYR A 29 1.69 -81.48 -38.67
N MET A 30 2.43 -82.17 -37.80
CA MET A 30 3.58 -81.58 -37.10
C MET A 30 4.72 -81.19 -38.06
N LYS A 31 5.03 -82.02 -39.06
CA LYS A 31 6.00 -81.69 -40.11
C LYS A 31 5.54 -80.49 -40.94
N PHE A 32 4.26 -80.43 -41.30
CA PHE A 32 3.67 -79.28 -41.98
C PHE A 32 3.79 -78.00 -41.13
N VAL A 33 3.38 -78.04 -39.86
CA VAL A 33 3.48 -76.90 -38.93
C VAL A 33 4.94 -76.46 -38.71
N LEU A 34 5.89 -77.40 -38.62
CA LEU A 34 7.32 -77.09 -38.49
C LEU A 34 7.90 -76.50 -39.78
N ASN A 35 7.49 -77.00 -40.95
CA ASN A 35 7.94 -76.51 -42.24
C ASN A 35 7.37 -75.11 -42.54
N GLU A 36 6.09 -74.89 -42.25
CA GLU A 36 5.47 -73.57 -42.28
C GLU A 36 6.19 -72.63 -41.33
N LYS A 37 6.41 -73.03 -40.06
CA LYS A 37 7.18 -72.23 -39.10
C LYS A 37 8.57 -71.85 -39.63
N PHE A 38 9.29 -72.78 -40.24
CA PHE A 38 10.60 -72.53 -40.83
C PHE A 38 10.53 -71.51 -41.98
N HIS A 39 9.59 -71.66 -42.91
CA HIS A 39 9.40 -70.70 -44.01
C HIS A 39 9.00 -69.31 -43.52
N TYR A 40 8.17 -69.21 -42.49
CA TYR A 40 7.81 -67.95 -41.86
C TYR A 40 9.00 -67.30 -41.13
N GLU A 41 9.81 -68.08 -40.39
CA GLU A 41 11.04 -67.59 -39.75
C GLU A 41 12.06 -67.08 -40.78
N GLU A 42 12.22 -67.78 -41.90
CA GLU A 42 13.08 -67.37 -43.01
C GLU A 42 12.57 -66.07 -43.67
N HIS A 43 11.27 -65.98 -43.96
CA HIS A 43 10.64 -64.80 -44.55
C HIS A 43 10.83 -63.54 -43.70
N TYR A 44 10.51 -63.61 -42.40
CA TYR A 44 10.71 -62.47 -41.50
C TYR A 44 12.20 -62.21 -41.21
N GLY A 45 13.06 -63.23 -41.26
CA GLY A 45 14.52 -63.09 -41.18
C GLY A 45 15.12 -62.34 -42.38
N ILE A 46 14.53 -62.46 -43.57
CA ILE A 46 14.88 -61.64 -44.74
C ILE A 46 14.41 -60.19 -44.53
N GLN A 47 13.15 -59.98 -44.14
CA GLN A 47 12.61 -58.63 -43.91
C GLN A 47 13.37 -57.85 -42.83
N ILE A 48 13.85 -58.51 -41.76
CA ILE A 48 14.70 -57.87 -40.75
C ILE A 48 16.04 -57.43 -41.35
N ARG A 49 16.66 -58.25 -42.19
CA ARG A 49 17.94 -57.92 -42.84
C ARG A 49 17.78 -56.75 -43.80
N GLU A 50 16.73 -56.75 -44.62
CA GLU A 50 16.38 -55.65 -45.52
C GLU A 50 16.15 -54.35 -44.73
N LEU A 51 15.31 -54.40 -43.70
CA LEU A 51 15.06 -53.26 -42.82
C LEU A 51 16.34 -52.74 -42.16
N THR A 52 17.21 -53.63 -41.69
CA THR A 52 18.50 -53.26 -41.08
C THR A 52 19.41 -52.57 -42.09
N GLN A 53 19.45 -53.06 -43.33
CA GLN A 53 20.23 -52.47 -44.40
C GLN A 53 19.69 -51.09 -44.81
N GLU A 54 18.38 -50.93 -44.98
CA GLU A 54 17.75 -49.63 -45.27
C GLU A 54 18.04 -48.59 -44.18
N ILE A 55 17.99 -49.01 -42.91
CA ILE A 55 18.35 -48.14 -41.77
C ILE A 55 19.83 -47.73 -41.84
N HIS A 56 20.72 -48.65 -42.21
CA HIS A 56 22.14 -48.36 -42.35
C HIS A 56 22.45 -47.43 -43.54
N GLU A 57 21.74 -47.60 -44.66
CA GLU A 57 21.85 -46.71 -45.82
C GLU A 57 21.30 -45.31 -45.51
N PHE A 58 20.13 -45.22 -44.87
CA PHE A 58 19.59 -43.97 -44.33
C PHE A 58 20.59 -43.27 -43.42
N TYR A 59 21.21 -44.02 -42.51
CA TYR A 59 22.27 -43.52 -41.65
C TYR A 59 23.42 -42.93 -42.48
N LYS A 60 23.99 -43.71 -43.41
CA LYS A 60 25.13 -43.29 -44.23
C LYS A 60 24.83 -42.06 -45.10
N MET A 61 23.63 -41.96 -45.66
CA MET A 61 23.22 -40.83 -46.50
C MET A 61 23.00 -39.54 -45.71
N HIS A 62 22.50 -39.64 -44.47
CA HIS A 62 22.09 -38.47 -43.69
C HIS A 62 23.04 -38.13 -42.52
N LEU A 63 24.07 -38.95 -42.25
CA LEU A 63 25.05 -38.75 -41.18
C LEU A 63 25.76 -37.39 -41.25
N HIS A 64 26.26 -37.03 -42.43
CA HIS A 64 26.89 -35.73 -42.66
C HIS A 64 25.88 -34.57 -42.62
N GLY A 65 24.62 -34.83 -42.99
CA GLY A 65 23.53 -33.86 -42.84
C GLY A 65 23.28 -33.51 -41.38
N PHE A 66 23.23 -34.49 -40.49
CA PHE A 66 23.02 -34.27 -39.05
C PHE A 66 24.08 -33.39 -38.37
N GLN A 67 25.29 -33.33 -38.92
CA GLN A 67 26.34 -32.38 -38.48
C GLN A 67 26.14 -30.98 -39.04
N PHE A 68 25.69 -30.84 -40.30
CA PHE A 68 25.41 -29.54 -40.92
C PHE A 68 24.21 -28.82 -40.30
N PHE A 69 23.23 -29.57 -39.76
CA PHE A 69 22.08 -28.99 -39.05
C PHE A 69 22.39 -28.43 -37.66
N ALA A 70 23.65 -28.51 -37.23
CA ALA A 70 24.13 -27.92 -35.98
C ALA A 70 24.72 -26.52 -36.15
N ASP A 71 24.62 -25.93 -37.33
CA ASP A 71 25.00 -24.55 -37.55
C ASP A 71 23.87 -23.60 -37.12
N TYR A 72 24.22 -22.63 -36.29
CA TYR A 72 23.30 -21.68 -35.67
C TYR A 72 22.63 -20.78 -36.70
N ASP A 73 23.36 -20.41 -37.76
CA ASP A 73 22.91 -19.41 -38.74
C ASP A 73 21.84 -19.96 -39.67
N ILE A 74 21.93 -21.24 -40.03
CA ILE A 74 20.99 -21.94 -40.92
C ILE A 74 19.95 -22.78 -40.16
N VAL A 75 19.89 -22.67 -38.82
CA VAL A 75 19.02 -23.48 -37.96
C VAL A 75 17.52 -23.32 -38.31
N LYS A 76 17.13 -22.15 -38.84
CA LYS A 76 15.76 -21.84 -39.27
C LYS A 76 15.36 -22.57 -40.54
N GLU A 77 16.26 -22.67 -41.51
CA GLU A 77 16.06 -23.32 -42.81
C GLU A 77 16.01 -24.84 -42.65
N ASN A 78 16.80 -25.34 -41.71
CA ASN A 78 17.04 -26.77 -41.50
C ASN A 78 15.96 -27.50 -40.68
N ALA A 79 15.08 -26.78 -39.99
CA ALA A 79 14.05 -27.37 -39.14
C ALA A 79 13.05 -28.24 -39.92
N MET A 80 12.73 -27.87 -41.17
CA MET A 80 11.81 -28.64 -42.00
C MET A 80 12.39 -29.97 -42.47
N TYR A 81 13.65 -29.97 -42.89
CA TYR A 81 14.35 -31.18 -43.32
C TYR A 81 14.43 -32.22 -42.19
N LEU A 82 14.67 -31.79 -40.95
CA LEU A 82 14.71 -32.68 -39.78
C LEU A 82 13.37 -33.33 -39.45
N LEU A 83 12.25 -32.62 -39.66
CA LEU A 83 10.92 -33.22 -39.51
C LEU A 83 10.69 -34.36 -40.50
N ASP A 84 11.18 -34.21 -41.73
CA ASP A 84 11.06 -35.25 -42.75
C ASP A 84 11.91 -36.47 -42.40
N LEU A 85 13.10 -36.28 -41.83
CA LEU A 85 13.91 -37.39 -41.30
C LEU A 85 13.22 -38.12 -40.14
N VAL A 86 12.59 -37.40 -39.22
CA VAL A 86 11.79 -38.03 -38.14
C VAL A 86 10.61 -38.82 -38.70
N ARG A 87 9.96 -38.34 -39.77
CA ARG A 87 8.89 -39.07 -40.46
C ARG A 87 9.41 -40.38 -41.07
N ILE A 88 10.57 -40.37 -41.70
CA ILE A 88 11.21 -41.57 -42.27
C ILE A 88 11.52 -42.58 -41.16
N VAL A 89 12.14 -42.15 -40.06
CA VAL A 89 12.45 -43.03 -38.92
C VAL A 89 11.19 -43.60 -38.26
N LYS A 90 10.09 -42.83 -38.20
CA LYS A 90 8.77 -43.34 -37.76
C LYS A 90 8.25 -44.41 -38.72
N GLY A 91 8.46 -44.26 -40.03
CA GLY A 91 8.16 -45.29 -41.01
C GLY A 91 8.89 -46.61 -40.72
N PHE A 92 10.20 -46.54 -40.43
CA PHE A 92 10.99 -47.70 -40.01
C PHE A 92 10.44 -48.32 -38.72
N GLU A 93 10.05 -47.51 -37.74
CA GLU A 93 9.45 -47.98 -36.49
C GLU A 93 8.13 -48.73 -36.70
N VAL A 94 7.24 -48.24 -37.55
CA VAL A 94 5.97 -48.90 -37.85
C VAL A 94 6.23 -50.28 -38.46
N ARG A 95 7.13 -50.38 -39.45
CA ARG A 95 7.50 -51.67 -40.06
C ARG A 95 8.14 -52.62 -39.04
N ALA A 96 9.08 -52.12 -38.24
CA ALA A 96 9.76 -52.91 -37.23
C ALA A 96 8.78 -53.44 -36.17
N LYS A 97 7.79 -52.64 -35.76
CA LYS A 97 6.72 -53.06 -34.83
C LYS A 97 5.81 -54.11 -35.43
N TYR A 98 5.48 -53.97 -36.72
CA TYR A 98 4.68 -54.97 -37.44
C TYR A 98 5.41 -56.32 -37.47
N ILE A 99 6.67 -56.33 -37.92
CA ILE A 99 7.50 -57.55 -37.95
C ILE A 99 7.60 -58.18 -36.55
N PHE A 100 7.82 -57.37 -35.51
CA PHE A 100 7.90 -57.86 -34.14
C PHE A 100 6.59 -58.46 -33.62
N LYS A 101 5.45 -57.84 -33.96
CA LYS A 101 4.12 -58.35 -33.59
C LYS A 101 3.88 -59.74 -34.17
N GLU A 102 4.20 -59.93 -35.46
CA GLU A 102 4.03 -61.20 -36.15
C GLU A 102 4.97 -62.29 -35.57
N LEU A 103 6.24 -61.94 -35.30
CA LEU A 103 7.20 -62.86 -34.67
C LEU A 103 6.80 -63.27 -33.25
N LYS A 104 6.34 -62.31 -32.43
CA LYS A 104 5.92 -62.56 -31.05
C LYS A 104 4.65 -63.41 -30.94
N ALA A 105 3.78 -63.36 -31.95
CA ALA A 105 2.62 -64.25 -32.03
C ALA A 105 3.03 -65.72 -32.21
N MET A 106 4.19 -65.99 -32.83
CA MET A 106 4.70 -67.35 -33.05
C MET A 106 5.62 -67.86 -31.94
N ASP A 107 6.46 -66.98 -31.39
CA ASP A 107 7.30 -67.28 -30.24
C ASP A 107 7.08 -66.25 -29.12
N PRO A 108 6.22 -66.59 -28.14
CA PRO A 108 5.96 -65.72 -27.00
C PRO A 108 7.19 -65.41 -26.12
N SER A 109 8.30 -66.15 -26.28
CA SER A 109 9.54 -65.93 -25.52
C SER A 109 10.39 -64.76 -26.03
N LEU A 110 10.10 -64.25 -27.23
CA LEU A 110 10.73 -63.04 -27.79
C LEU A 110 10.38 -61.80 -26.97
N SER A 111 11.37 -61.30 -26.24
CA SER A 111 11.22 -60.15 -25.34
C SER A 111 11.61 -58.81 -25.97
N LYS A 112 12.45 -58.79 -27.01
CA LYS A 112 13.01 -57.56 -27.60
C LYS A 112 12.76 -57.46 -29.10
N GLN A 113 12.49 -56.25 -29.57
CA GLN A 113 12.23 -55.94 -30.98
C GLN A 113 13.51 -56.12 -31.82
N PRO A 114 13.44 -56.75 -33.01
CA PRO A 114 14.57 -56.84 -33.92
C PRO A 114 14.91 -55.47 -34.51
N CYS A 115 16.21 -55.18 -34.65
CA CYS A 115 16.84 -53.90 -35.05
C CYS A 115 17.24 -52.95 -33.90
N ASP A 116 18.29 -53.31 -33.14
CA ASP A 116 18.91 -52.42 -32.13
C ASP A 116 19.38 -51.09 -32.73
N ALA A 117 19.82 -51.08 -33.99
CA ALA A 117 20.24 -49.87 -34.69
C ALA A 117 19.12 -48.82 -34.82
N LEU A 118 17.86 -49.25 -34.90
CA LEU A 118 16.72 -48.34 -34.97
C LEU A 118 16.50 -47.62 -33.63
N ASP A 119 16.68 -48.32 -32.52
CA ASP A 119 16.53 -47.76 -31.18
C ASP A 119 17.64 -46.74 -30.88
N ASP A 120 18.88 -47.05 -31.26
CA ASP A 120 20.02 -46.13 -31.16
C ASP A 120 19.80 -44.84 -31.97
N ILE A 121 19.36 -44.96 -33.23
CA ILE A 121 19.04 -43.80 -34.08
C ILE A 121 17.93 -42.97 -33.47
N LYS A 122 16.85 -43.58 -32.95
CA LYS A 122 15.76 -42.84 -32.30
C LYS A 122 16.23 -42.10 -31.06
N LYS A 123 17.04 -42.76 -30.23
CA LYS A 123 17.62 -42.19 -29.00
C LYS A 123 18.59 -41.04 -29.28
N ALA A 124 19.18 -40.97 -30.46
CA ALA A 124 20.04 -39.86 -30.87
C ALA A 124 19.28 -38.76 -31.63
N LEU A 125 18.44 -39.14 -32.60
CA LEU A 125 17.74 -38.22 -33.50
C LEU A 125 16.68 -37.39 -32.78
N THR A 126 15.85 -38.01 -31.94
CA THR A 126 14.72 -37.32 -31.28
C THR A 126 15.22 -36.14 -30.44
N PRO A 127 16.21 -36.33 -29.54
CA PRO A 127 16.77 -35.22 -28.78
C PRO A 127 17.42 -34.14 -29.65
N GLN A 128 18.07 -34.51 -30.77
CA GLN A 128 18.70 -33.55 -31.69
C GLN A 128 17.66 -32.66 -32.36
N VAL A 129 16.54 -33.23 -32.79
CA VAL A 129 15.42 -32.49 -33.39
C VAL A 129 14.80 -31.56 -32.36
N ASP A 130 14.54 -32.06 -31.14
CA ASP A 130 14.01 -31.26 -30.04
C ASP A 130 14.95 -30.10 -29.69
N LEU A 131 16.26 -30.33 -29.69
CA LEU A 131 17.26 -29.28 -29.50
C LEU A 131 17.12 -28.19 -30.57
N ILE A 132 17.06 -28.58 -31.84
CA ILE A 132 17.01 -27.63 -32.96
C ILE A 132 15.73 -26.79 -32.93
N PHE A 133 14.59 -27.37 -32.57
CA PHE A 133 13.37 -26.60 -32.37
C PHE A 133 13.50 -25.58 -31.24
N GLN A 134 14.04 -25.99 -30.10
CA GLN A 134 14.26 -25.09 -28.95
C GLN A 134 15.24 -23.96 -29.30
N VAL A 135 16.27 -24.25 -30.09
CA VAL A 135 17.22 -23.25 -30.57
C VAL A 135 16.55 -22.31 -31.57
N ARG A 136 15.75 -22.81 -32.51
CA ARG A 136 15.00 -21.99 -33.45
C ARG A 136 14.05 -21.02 -32.73
N GLU A 137 13.33 -21.49 -31.72
CA GLU A 137 12.48 -20.63 -30.87
C GLU A 137 13.30 -19.51 -30.23
N TRP A 138 14.49 -19.82 -29.70
CA TRP A 138 15.40 -18.82 -29.15
C TRP A 138 15.85 -17.80 -30.19
N VAL A 139 16.28 -18.24 -31.38
CA VAL A 139 16.73 -17.32 -32.44
C VAL A 139 15.61 -16.35 -32.81
N ILE A 140 14.40 -16.87 -33.07
CA ILE A 140 13.23 -16.05 -33.41
C ILE A 140 12.93 -15.06 -32.29
N PHE A 141 12.95 -15.50 -31.03
CA PHE A 141 12.74 -14.64 -29.88
C PHE A 141 13.78 -13.51 -29.81
N SER A 142 15.08 -13.85 -29.91
CA SER A 142 16.17 -12.87 -29.81
C SER A 142 16.13 -11.82 -30.92
N GLU A 143 15.83 -12.22 -32.15
CA GLU A 143 15.69 -11.30 -33.27
C GLU A 143 14.43 -10.45 -33.16
N THR A 144 13.31 -11.03 -32.72
CA THR A 144 12.05 -10.28 -32.53
C THR A 144 12.22 -9.23 -31.44
N LEU A 145 12.97 -9.52 -30.38
CA LEU A 145 13.27 -8.57 -29.31
C LEU A 145 14.07 -7.37 -29.83
N LEU A 146 15.09 -7.61 -30.67
CA LEU A 146 15.98 -6.56 -31.15
C LEU A 146 15.42 -5.80 -32.35
N ASN A 147 14.69 -6.48 -33.24
CA ASN A 147 14.18 -5.93 -34.50
C ASN A 147 12.69 -5.55 -34.46
N GLY A 148 11.95 -6.00 -33.45
CA GLY A 148 10.52 -5.76 -33.30
C GLY A 148 10.17 -4.40 -32.68
N PRO A 149 8.86 -4.12 -32.54
CA PRO A 149 8.38 -2.88 -31.94
C PRO A 149 8.69 -2.82 -30.44
N ARG A 150 9.23 -1.69 -29.99
CA ARG A 150 9.64 -1.46 -28.60
C ARG A 150 8.49 -1.22 -27.61
N GLU A 151 7.32 -0.85 -28.10
CA GLU A 151 6.23 -0.24 -27.33
C GLU A 151 5.58 -1.21 -26.31
N ASN A 152 5.81 -2.52 -26.46
CA ASN A 152 5.26 -3.56 -25.58
C ASN A 152 6.35 -4.44 -24.92
N ILE A 153 7.61 -4.00 -24.94
CA ILE A 153 8.70 -4.79 -24.35
C ILE A 153 8.80 -4.50 -22.85
N ASP A 154 8.59 -5.53 -22.04
CA ASP A 154 8.84 -5.50 -20.60
C ASP A 154 10.18 -6.18 -20.28
N TYR A 155 11.22 -5.37 -20.07
CA TYR A 155 12.57 -5.88 -19.84
C TYR A 155 12.65 -6.84 -18.64
N GLU A 156 11.88 -6.65 -17.57
CA GLU A 156 11.93 -7.54 -16.40
C GLU A 156 11.41 -8.95 -16.74
N VAL A 157 10.42 -9.03 -17.63
CA VAL A 157 9.91 -10.31 -18.14
C VAL A 157 10.96 -10.94 -19.05
N ILE A 158 11.51 -10.15 -19.98
CA ILE A 158 12.55 -10.61 -20.92
C ILE A 158 13.79 -11.11 -20.17
N GLU A 159 14.25 -10.43 -19.14
CA GLU A 159 15.39 -10.85 -18.31
C GLU A 159 15.16 -12.21 -17.66
N LYS A 160 13.95 -12.44 -17.12
CA LYS A 160 13.56 -13.75 -16.59
C LYS A 160 13.52 -14.83 -17.67
N GLU A 161 13.02 -14.53 -18.86
CA GLU A 161 13.01 -15.46 -19.99
C GLU A 161 14.45 -15.81 -20.44
N MET A 162 15.34 -14.83 -20.53
CA MET A 162 16.77 -15.04 -20.84
C MET A 162 17.45 -15.93 -19.79
N ASP A 163 17.16 -15.73 -18.51
CA ASP A 163 17.64 -16.57 -17.41
C ASP A 163 17.14 -18.01 -17.50
N GLN A 164 15.85 -18.19 -17.82
CA GLN A 164 15.25 -19.50 -18.00
C GLN A 164 15.87 -20.23 -19.20
N ALA A 165 16.03 -19.56 -20.33
CA ALA A 165 16.70 -20.09 -21.52
C ALA A 165 18.15 -20.52 -21.20
N LEU A 166 18.91 -19.67 -20.51
CA LEU A 166 20.28 -19.97 -20.11
C LEU A 166 20.38 -21.20 -19.20
N ARG A 167 19.47 -21.36 -18.23
CA ARG A 167 19.40 -22.58 -17.39
C ARG A 167 19.05 -23.81 -18.23
N LYS A 168 18.05 -23.71 -19.10
CA LYS A 168 17.59 -24.77 -20.00
C LYS A 168 18.72 -25.27 -20.91
N PHE A 169 19.39 -24.38 -21.64
CA PHE A 169 20.47 -24.77 -22.56
C PHE A 169 21.73 -25.28 -21.85
N ARG A 170 22.05 -24.78 -20.64
CA ARG A 170 23.11 -25.39 -19.80
C ARG A 170 22.77 -26.82 -19.40
N GLY A 171 21.52 -27.06 -19.00
CA GLY A 171 21.01 -28.39 -18.70
C GLY A 171 21.12 -29.34 -19.90
N LEU A 172 20.67 -28.89 -21.07
CA LEU A 172 20.79 -29.64 -22.32
C LEU A 172 22.26 -29.93 -22.67
N ARG A 173 23.16 -28.94 -22.56
CA ARG A 173 24.60 -29.15 -22.82
C ARG A 173 25.18 -30.22 -21.91
N LYS A 174 24.87 -30.21 -20.62
CA LYS A 174 25.30 -31.26 -19.68
C LYS A 174 24.74 -32.63 -20.08
N TRP A 175 23.47 -32.68 -20.45
CA TRP A 175 22.79 -33.91 -20.84
C TRP A 175 23.36 -34.51 -22.14
N PHE A 176 23.53 -33.69 -23.19
CA PHE A 176 24.12 -34.12 -24.47
C PHE A 176 25.55 -34.62 -24.31
N ARG A 177 26.36 -33.98 -23.45
CA ARG A 177 27.71 -34.50 -23.12
C ARG A 177 27.64 -35.89 -22.50
N GLY A 178 26.67 -36.14 -21.62
CA GLY A 178 26.43 -37.45 -21.04
C GLY A 178 25.97 -38.48 -22.08
N LEU A 179 25.06 -38.09 -22.98
CA LEU A 179 24.58 -38.93 -24.07
C LEU A 179 25.73 -39.36 -25.01
N ILE A 180 26.56 -38.41 -25.45
CA ILE A 180 27.71 -38.69 -26.32
C ILE A 180 28.71 -39.62 -25.64
N LYS A 181 29.00 -39.43 -24.35
CA LYS A 181 29.85 -40.35 -23.58
C LYS A 181 29.23 -41.75 -23.48
N LYS A 182 27.91 -41.85 -23.30
CA LYS A 182 27.19 -43.12 -23.25
C LYS A 182 27.23 -43.86 -24.59
N GLN A 183 27.04 -43.15 -25.71
CA GLN A 183 27.15 -43.71 -27.06
C GLN A 183 28.51 -44.38 -27.31
N LEU A 184 29.60 -43.73 -26.88
CA LEU A 184 30.95 -44.27 -26.99
C LEU A 184 31.15 -45.51 -26.10
N LEU A 185 30.65 -45.48 -24.87
CA LEU A 185 30.79 -46.59 -23.91
C LEU A 185 30.01 -47.83 -24.33
N GLU A 186 28.77 -47.65 -24.77
CA GLU A 186 27.86 -48.74 -25.17
C GLU A 186 28.03 -49.13 -26.65
N ARG A 187 28.95 -48.48 -27.39
CA ARG A 187 29.23 -48.72 -28.81
C ARG A 187 27.97 -48.72 -29.68
N TRP A 188 27.15 -47.68 -29.53
CA TRP A 188 25.93 -47.52 -30.32
C TRP A 188 26.27 -47.51 -31.81
N THR A 189 25.34 -47.99 -32.63
CA THR A 189 25.50 -47.96 -34.10
C THR A 189 25.50 -46.53 -34.62
N PHE A 190 24.76 -45.64 -33.96
CA PHE A 190 24.76 -44.21 -34.18
C PHE A 190 25.61 -43.50 -33.12
N GLN A 191 26.59 -42.70 -33.56
CA GLN A 191 27.41 -41.88 -32.68
C GLN A 191 27.53 -40.47 -33.27
N TYR A 192 27.45 -39.45 -32.41
CA TYR A 192 27.80 -38.11 -32.84
C TYR A 192 29.29 -38.04 -33.16
N ASP A 193 29.63 -37.64 -34.38
CA ASP A 193 31.00 -37.42 -34.80
C ASP A 193 31.55 -36.10 -34.25
N GLY A 194 32.86 -36.08 -33.94
CA GLY A 194 33.55 -35.01 -33.23
C GLY A 194 34.11 -35.42 -31.86
N ILE A 195 35.03 -34.60 -31.35
CA ILE A 195 35.77 -34.86 -30.10
C ILE A 195 35.23 -33.93 -29.01
N LEU A 196 34.66 -34.53 -27.96
CA LEU A 196 34.26 -33.78 -26.76
C LEU A 196 35.48 -33.08 -26.15
N ASP A 197 35.31 -31.80 -25.81
CA ASP A 197 36.35 -30.99 -25.15
C ASP A 197 37.64 -30.78 -25.96
N SER A 198 37.59 -30.94 -27.28
CA SER A 198 38.70 -30.52 -28.15
C SER A 198 39.01 -29.02 -27.94
N PRO A 199 40.28 -28.58 -28.00
CA PRO A 199 40.59 -27.15 -28.02
C PRO A 199 40.03 -26.43 -29.25
N GLU A 200 39.79 -27.15 -30.35
CA GLU A 200 39.18 -26.60 -31.56
C GLU A 200 37.66 -26.80 -31.56
N GLU A 201 36.90 -25.71 -31.43
CA GLU A 201 35.42 -25.74 -31.42
C GLU A 201 34.81 -26.34 -32.69
N LYS A 202 35.50 -26.21 -33.83
CA LYS A 202 35.08 -26.80 -35.11
C LYS A 202 35.02 -28.33 -35.07
N LEU A 203 35.82 -28.95 -34.20
CA LEU A 203 35.89 -30.41 -34.03
C LEU A 203 34.90 -30.91 -32.99
N TRP A 204 34.12 -30.04 -32.34
CA TRP A 204 33.13 -30.47 -31.36
C TRP A 204 31.97 -31.19 -32.03
N PRO A 205 31.33 -32.15 -31.31
CA PRO A 205 30.09 -32.75 -31.77
C PRO A 205 29.03 -31.69 -32.06
N GLY A 206 28.30 -31.85 -33.17
CA GLY A 206 27.27 -30.91 -33.63
C GLY A 206 26.36 -30.35 -32.52
N PRO A 207 25.67 -31.18 -31.72
CA PRO A 207 24.79 -30.68 -30.65
C PRO A 207 25.52 -29.78 -29.64
N ILE A 208 26.79 -30.08 -29.34
CA ILE A 208 27.60 -29.31 -28.38
C ILE A 208 28.06 -27.99 -28.99
N LYS A 209 28.42 -27.97 -30.28
CA LYS A 209 28.73 -26.75 -31.02
C LYS A 209 27.53 -25.81 -31.04
N LEU A 210 26.36 -26.31 -31.45
CA LEU A 210 25.11 -25.54 -31.49
C LEU A 210 24.74 -24.98 -30.11
N LEU A 211 24.81 -25.80 -29.06
CA LEU A 211 24.52 -25.36 -27.69
C LEU A 211 25.48 -24.30 -27.17
N ASN A 212 26.76 -24.35 -27.57
CA ASN A 212 27.71 -23.31 -27.22
C ASN A 212 27.41 -21.99 -27.94
N ALA A 213 27.11 -22.04 -29.24
CA ALA A 213 26.71 -20.86 -30.01
C ALA A 213 25.46 -20.17 -29.42
N VAL A 214 24.45 -20.95 -29.04
CA VAL A 214 23.22 -20.44 -28.40
C VAL A 214 23.52 -19.82 -27.04
N LEU A 215 24.34 -20.49 -26.22
CA LEU A 215 24.73 -19.96 -24.91
C LEU A 215 25.50 -18.65 -25.06
N GLU A 216 26.32 -18.50 -26.09
CA GLU A 216 27.04 -17.26 -26.38
C GLU A 216 26.10 -16.17 -26.87
N SER A 217 25.17 -16.48 -27.78
CA SER A 217 24.09 -15.57 -28.19
C SER A 217 23.30 -15.03 -26.98
N ILE A 218 22.93 -15.89 -26.02
CA ILE A 218 22.26 -15.46 -24.79
C ILE A 218 23.15 -14.53 -23.96
N ARG A 219 24.45 -14.81 -23.85
CA ARG A 219 25.38 -13.95 -23.11
C ARG A 219 25.51 -12.57 -23.76
N THR A 220 25.70 -12.53 -25.07
CA THR A 220 25.80 -11.27 -25.83
C THR A 220 24.53 -10.45 -25.69
N LEU A 221 23.35 -11.07 -25.79
CA LEU A 221 22.08 -10.37 -25.61
C LEU A 221 21.94 -9.79 -24.19
N LYS A 222 22.41 -10.52 -23.16
CA LYS A 222 22.43 -10.04 -21.78
C LYS A 222 23.38 -8.87 -21.55
N LEU A 223 24.51 -8.80 -22.28
CA LEU A 223 25.39 -7.63 -22.24
C LEU A 223 24.68 -6.37 -22.75
N SER A 224 23.76 -6.52 -23.72
CA SER A 224 22.87 -5.46 -24.19
C SER A 224 21.68 -5.21 -23.24
N GLY A 225 21.56 -5.92 -22.12
CA GLY A 225 20.45 -5.80 -21.17
C GLY A 225 20.23 -4.38 -20.63
N PRO A 226 21.27 -3.66 -20.17
CA PRO A 226 21.13 -2.28 -19.67
C PRO A 226 20.55 -1.34 -20.72
N ILE A 227 20.99 -1.45 -21.97
CA ILE A 227 20.53 -0.57 -23.05
C ILE A 227 19.10 -0.87 -23.46
N ILE A 228 18.74 -2.17 -23.53
CA ILE A 228 17.36 -2.60 -23.76
C ILE A 228 16.47 -2.01 -22.66
N LYS A 229 16.82 -2.20 -21.39
CA LYS A 229 16.06 -1.69 -20.23
C LYS A 229 15.82 -0.18 -20.31
N ILE A 230 16.83 0.58 -20.69
CA ILE A 230 16.72 2.03 -20.80
C ILE A 230 15.80 2.41 -21.98
N LEU A 231 16.03 1.84 -23.16
CA LEU A 231 15.30 2.18 -24.38
C LEU A 231 13.84 1.72 -24.38
N THR A 232 13.52 0.68 -23.60
CA THR A 232 12.15 0.17 -23.44
C THR A 232 11.42 0.79 -22.24
N ASN A 233 11.99 1.79 -21.58
CA ASN A 233 11.32 2.44 -20.45
C ASN A 233 10.09 3.24 -20.92
N ARG A 234 8.92 2.71 -20.57
CA ARG A 234 7.57 3.23 -20.91
C ARG A 234 7.32 4.65 -20.40
N ASN A 235 8.01 5.05 -19.33
CA ASN A 235 7.85 6.36 -18.71
C ASN A 235 8.57 7.47 -19.49
N MET A 236 9.41 7.12 -20.48
CA MET A 236 10.14 8.10 -21.28
C MET A 236 9.21 8.85 -22.24
N VAL A 237 9.06 10.14 -21.98
CA VAL A 237 8.29 11.08 -22.80
C VAL A 237 9.17 11.84 -23.80
N ARG A 238 8.55 12.56 -24.75
CA ARG A 238 9.23 13.29 -25.84
C ARG A 238 10.44 14.11 -25.40
N ARG A 239 10.37 14.81 -24.25
CA ARG A 239 11.50 15.60 -23.74
C ARG A 239 12.75 14.77 -23.47
N HIS A 240 12.62 13.58 -22.86
CA HIS A 240 13.77 12.71 -22.60
C HIS A 240 14.40 12.26 -23.92
N TRP A 241 13.57 11.91 -24.89
CA TRP A 241 14.04 11.50 -26.21
C TRP A 241 14.74 12.63 -26.98
N MET A 242 14.29 13.88 -26.85
CA MET A 242 14.98 15.03 -27.45
C MET A 242 16.37 15.25 -26.84
N GLU A 243 16.51 15.11 -25.52
CA GLU A 243 17.80 15.21 -24.85
C GLU A 243 18.74 14.07 -25.26
N ILE A 244 18.23 12.84 -25.32
CA ILE A 244 18.98 11.67 -25.80
C ILE A 244 19.43 11.87 -27.25
N SER A 245 18.55 12.40 -28.11
CA SER A 245 18.86 12.73 -29.50
C SER A 245 19.98 13.76 -29.62
N SER A 246 19.95 14.79 -28.77
CA SER A 246 21.01 15.80 -28.68
C SER A 246 22.36 15.18 -28.27
N ILE A 247 22.36 14.29 -27.26
CA ILE A 247 23.57 13.62 -26.78
C ILE A 247 24.19 12.70 -27.83
N CYS A 248 23.36 11.93 -28.54
CA CYS A 248 23.83 11.00 -29.56
C CYS A 248 24.23 11.71 -30.86
N GLY A 249 23.85 12.98 -31.06
CA GLY A 249 24.09 13.71 -32.32
C GLY A 249 23.31 13.16 -33.51
N VAL A 250 22.31 12.32 -33.28
CA VAL A 250 21.45 11.72 -34.31
C VAL A 250 20.05 12.28 -34.11
N THR A 251 19.39 12.74 -35.18
CA THR A 251 17.99 13.16 -35.14
C THR A 251 17.11 11.93 -34.99
N LEU A 252 16.54 11.76 -33.81
CA LEU A 252 15.78 10.57 -33.46
C LEU A 252 14.26 10.85 -33.46
N ASP A 253 13.81 11.88 -34.17
CA ASP A 253 12.39 12.28 -34.27
C ASP A 253 11.46 11.13 -34.75
N ASN A 254 12.01 10.08 -35.37
CA ASN A 254 11.31 8.87 -35.81
C ASN A 254 11.42 7.67 -34.85
N PHE A 255 11.82 7.86 -33.59
CA PHE A 255 12.04 6.80 -32.60
C PHE A 255 10.90 5.77 -32.46
N LYS A 256 9.63 6.15 -32.72
CA LYS A 256 8.50 5.19 -32.67
C LYS A 256 8.62 4.03 -33.68
N GLY A 257 9.42 4.17 -34.73
CA GLY A 257 9.61 3.14 -35.77
C GLY A 257 10.97 2.46 -35.80
N MET A 258 11.95 2.89 -34.99
CA MET A 258 13.29 2.31 -34.99
C MET A 258 13.37 1.10 -34.08
N SER A 259 14.05 0.05 -34.55
CA SER A 259 14.33 -1.15 -33.77
C SER A 259 15.49 -0.92 -32.78
N ILE A 260 15.57 -1.75 -31.74
CA ILE A 260 16.66 -1.70 -30.76
C ILE A 260 17.99 -2.01 -31.45
N GLN A 261 18.00 -2.97 -32.39
CA GLN A 261 19.20 -3.30 -33.16
C GLN A 261 19.72 -2.09 -33.92
N HIS A 262 18.84 -1.37 -34.62
CA HIS A 262 19.24 -0.19 -35.37
C HIS A 262 19.85 0.89 -34.47
N LEU A 263 19.31 1.06 -33.25
CA LEU A 263 19.87 2.00 -32.28
C LEU A 263 21.25 1.56 -31.77
N ILE A 264 21.45 0.26 -31.55
CA ILE A 264 22.76 -0.31 -31.20
C ILE A 264 23.76 -0.09 -32.35
N ASP A 265 23.35 -0.31 -33.60
CA ASP A 265 24.19 -0.12 -34.79
C ASP A 265 24.60 1.35 -34.99
N LEU A 266 23.77 2.29 -34.54
CA LEU A 266 24.09 3.72 -34.50
C LEU A 266 25.06 4.11 -33.36
N GLY A 267 25.55 3.14 -32.59
CA GLY A 267 26.54 3.37 -31.53
C GLY A 267 25.96 3.93 -30.23
N ILE A 268 24.65 3.80 -29.99
CA ILE A 268 24.00 4.34 -28.77
C ILE A 268 24.55 3.71 -27.47
N THR A 269 25.20 2.55 -27.58
CA THR A 269 25.89 1.84 -26.49
C THR A 269 27.05 2.64 -25.89
N GLU A 270 27.72 3.49 -26.67
CA GLU A 270 28.82 4.33 -26.18
C GLU A 270 28.34 5.45 -25.26
N PHE A 271 27.07 5.86 -25.42
CA PHE A 271 26.46 6.95 -24.66
C PHE A 271 25.65 6.46 -23.46
N LEU A 272 25.72 5.17 -23.12
CA LEU A 272 24.89 4.53 -22.10
C LEU A 272 24.92 5.28 -20.75
N GLU A 273 26.11 5.63 -20.26
CA GLU A 273 26.28 6.35 -18.98
C GLU A 273 25.61 7.73 -18.97
N LYS A 274 25.56 8.39 -20.14
CA LYS A 274 24.91 9.70 -20.29
C LYS A 274 23.39 9.58 -20.45
N ILE A 275 22.91 8.48 -21.00
CA ILE A 275 21.48 8.24 -21.29
C ILE A 275 20.74 7.67 -20.07
N GLU A 276 21.40 6.81 -19.27
CA GLU A 276 20.81 6.17 -18.09
C GLU A 276 20.13 7.13 -17.09
N PRO A 277 20.69 8.30 -16.77
CA PRO A 277 20.05 9.27 -15.88
C PRO A 277 18.68 9.73 -16.37
N TYR A 278 18.47 9.86 -17.69
CA TYR A 278 17.19 10.28 -18.25
C TYR A 278 16.12 9.20 -18.10
N SER A 279 16.48 7.93 -18.29
CA SER A 279 15.56 6.82 -18.06
C SER A 279 15.18 6.71 -16.57
N THR A 280 16.17 6.86 -15.69
CA THR A 280 15.92 6.84 -14.25
C THR A 280 15.06 8.04 -13.83
N ALA A 281 15.34 9.23 -14.34
CA ALA A 281 14.52 10.43 -14.12
C ALA A 281 13.07 10.19 -14.56
N ALA A 282 12.85 9.65 -15.76
CA ALA A 282 11.52 9.34 -16.28
C ALA A 282 10.72 8.43 -15.33
N THR A 283 11.34 7.38 -14.81
CA THR A 283 10.70 6.47 -13.85
C THR A 283 10.36 7.17 -12.54
N ARG A 284 11.27 8.02 -12.02
CA ARG A 284 11.05 8.77 -10.78
C ARG A 284 9.95 9.83 -10.95
N GLU A 285 9.92 10.51 -12.09
CA GLU A 285 8.90 11.49 -12.44
C GLU A 285 7.52 10.85 -12.59
N ALA A 286 7.43 9.69 -13.26
CA ALA A 286 6.17 8.94 -13.37
C ALA A 286 5.67 8.49 -11.99
N ALA A 287 6.56 8.06 -11.09
CA ALA A 287 6.19 7.71 -9.72
C ALA A 287 5.66 8.92 -8.93
N LEU A 288 6.29 10.10 -9.08
CA LEU A 288 5.79 11.34 -8.49
C LEU A 288 4.41 11.70 -9.06
N LYS A 289 4.23 11.62 -10.38
CA LYS A 289 2.94 11.94 -11.00
C LYS A 289 1.84 10.99 -10.53
N LYS A 290 2.13 9.68 -10.46
CA LYS A 290 1.21 8.68 -9.91
C LYS A 290 0.83 9.00 -8.47
N MET A 291 1.79 9.34 -7.62
CA MET A 291 1.51 9.71 -6.23
C MET A 291 0.66 10.98 -6.12
N LEU A 292 0.87 11.98 -6.99
CA LEU A 292 0.01 13.16 -7.06
C LEU A 292 -1.42 12.79 -7.45
N ASP A 293 -1.57 11.96 -8.47
CA ASP A 293 -2.88 11.54 -8.99
C ASP A 293 -3.67 10.71 -7.98
N GLU A 294 -3.00 9.80 -7.27
CA GLU A 294 -3.58 9.04 -6.15
C GLU A 294 -4.07 9.99 -5.06
N MET A 295 -3.26 10.96 -4.63
CA MET A 295 -3.71 11.96 -3.65
C MET A 295 -4.90 12.77 -4.17
N LEU A 296 -4.88 13.23 -5.42
CA LEU A 296 -5.98 13.98 -6.00
C LEU A 296 -7.27 13.16 -6.02
N LEU A 297 -7.18 11.87 -6.36
CA LEU A 297 -8.31 10.94 -6.39
C LEU A 297 -8.88 10.70 -4.99
N ASP A 298 -8.03 10.45 -4.00
CA ASP A 298 -8.44 10.24 -2.61
C ASP A 298 -9.28 11.43 -2.10
N TRP A 299 -8.82 12.65 -2.40
CA TRP A 299 -9.48 13.89 -1.98
C TRP A 299 -10.81 14.19 -2.69
N GLN A 300 -11.16 13.46 -3.77
CA GLN A 300 -12.50 13.54 -4.36
C GLN A 300 -13.57 12.94 -3.43
N HIS A 301 -13.17 11.98 -2.59
CA HIS A 301 -14.07 11.22 -1.72
C HIS A 301 -14.03 11.66 -0.26
N VAL A 302 -13.11 12.57 0.10
CA VAL A 302 -13.02 13.11 1.45
C VAL A 302 -14.20 14.06 1.71
N VAL A 303 -15.08 13.65 2.62
CA VAL A 303 -16.32 14.35 2.96
C VAL A 303 -16.43 14.59 4.47
N PHE A 304 -17.03 15.71 4.85
CA PHE A 304 -17.42 15.98 6.23
C PHE A 304 -18.57 15.05 6.66
N ASN A 305 -18.41 14.40 7.82
CA ASN A 305 -19.48 13.62 8.43
C ASN A 305 -20.13 14.40 9.59
N VAL A 306 -21.42 14.72 9.44
CA VAL A 306 -22.20 15.49 10.42
C VAL A 306 -23.30 14.63 11.04
N ASN A 307 -23.32 14.54 12.37
CA ASN A 307 -24.43 13.95 13.10
C ASN A 307 -25.41 15.05 13.57
N PHE A 308 -26.68 14.92 13.19
CA PHE A 308 -27.76 15.79 13.65
C PHE A 308 -28.40 15.20 14.91
N SER A 309 -28.23 15.86 16.06
CA SER A 309 -28.99 15.51 17.27
C SER A 309 -30.17 16.47 17.41
N THR A 310 -31.36 16.04 16.99
CA THR A 310 -32.62 16.74 17.28
C THR A 310 -33.06 16.42 18.71
N ARG A 311 -32.74 17.28 19.69
CA ARG A 311 -33.45 17.23 20.99
C ARG A 311 -34.75 18.01 20.87
N ILE A 312 -35.88 17.29 20.88
CA ILE A 312 -37.20 17.89 21.06
C ILE A 312 -37.27 18.44 22.49
N ILE A 313 -37.26 19.77 22.66
CA ILE A 313 -37.60 20.39 23.93
C ILE A 313 -39.13 20.32 24.03
N LYS A 314 -39.66 19.33 24.75
CA LYS A 314 -41.08 19.32 25.13
C LYS A 314 -41.31 20.50 26.08
N SER A 315 -42.20 21.41 25.71
CA SER A 315 -42.73 22.44 26.61
C SER A 315 -43.30 21.78 27.88
N PRO A 316 -43.18 22.38 29.09
CA PRO A 316 -43.82 21.84 30.28
C PRO A 316 -45.34 21.90 30.09
N ALA A 317 -45.99 20.79 30.40
CA ALA A 317 -47.41 20.59 30.25
C ALA A 317 -48.24 21.55 31.12
N ARG A 318 -49.33 22.08 30.57
CA ARG A 318 -50.56 22.36 31.32
C ARG A 318 -51.76 21.96 30.46
N GLY A 319 -52.60 21.09 31.01
CA GLY A 319 -53.98 20.88 30.56
C GLY A 319 -54.21 19.55 29.85
N GLU A 320 -54.65 18.59 30.64
CA GLU A 320 -55.34 17.33 30.36
C GLU A 320 -55.87 17.05 28.93
N VAL A 321 -55.57 15.83 28.49
CA VAL A 321 -56.13 15.15 27.33
C VAL A 321 -57.51 14.59 27.71
N LEU A 322 -58.56 14.97 26.98
CA LEU A 322 -59.74 14.12 26.80
C LEU A 322 -60.02 13.89 25.32
N LEU A 323 -60.11 12.60 25.01
CA LEU A 323 -60.12 11.91 23.73
C LEU A 323 -61.26 12.32 22.78
N ARG A 324 -60.99 12.29 21.46
CA ARG A 324 -61.70 11.39 20.53
C ARG A 324 -60.96 11.26 19.18
N LYS A 325 -60.79 10.02 18.74
CA LYS A 325 -60.35 9.64 17.39
C LYS A 325 -61.55 9.74 16.43
N SER A 326 -61.38 10.30 15.23
CA SER A 326 -61.86 9.65 14.00
C SER A 326 -61.18 10.19 12.75
N ALA A 327 -60.90 9.25 11.84
CA ALA A 327 -60.38 9.36 10.48
C ALA A 327 -60.94 10.50 9.62
N THR A 328 -60.12 11.06 8.73
CA THR A 328 -60.15 10.80 7.27
C THR A 328 -59.11 11.65 6.51
N LYS A 329 -58.72 11.12 5.34
CA LYS A 329 -57.73 11.60 4.37
C LYS A 329 -58.05 12.99 3.79
N GLY A 330 -57.01 13.70 3.33
CA GLY A 330 -57.13 14.70 2.25
C GLY A 330 -56.44 16.03 2.54
N GLU A 331 -55.36 16.26 1.78
CA GLU A 331 -54.77 17.54 1.32
C GLU A 331 -54.89 18.83 2.17
N VAL A 332 -53.72 19.40 2.44
CA VAL A 332 -53.50 20.60 3.26
C VAL A 332 -53.49 21.84 2.37
N GLN A 333 -54.54 22.66 2.48
CA GLN A 333 -54.48 24.06 2.94
C GLN A 333 -55.92 24.59 3.07
N PRO A 334 -56.31 25.13 4.24
CA PRO A 334 -56.78 26.51 4.18
C PRO A 334 -56.51 27.37 5.42
N PHE A 335 -56.46 28.66 5.17
CA PHE A 335 -56.48 29.79 6.09
C PHE A 335 -57.73 29.81 6.99
N ILE A 336 -57.62 30.43 8.16
CA ILE A 336 -58.78 30.88 8.94
C ILE A 336 -58.63 32.37 9.25
N CYS A 337 -59.62 33.16 8.84
CA CYS A 337 -59.78 34.56 9.21
C CYS A 337 -60.90 34.70 10.25
N ARG A 338 -60.61 35.29 11.43
CA ARG A 338 -61.58 36.11 12.18
C ARG A 338 -60.88 37.22 12.98
N ARG A 339 -61.10 38.44 12.49
CA ARG A 339 -61.15 39.78 13.13
C ARG A 339 -60.00 40.21 14.06
N ASP A 340 -59.22 41.14 13.49
CA ASP A 340 -58.59 42.31 14.08
C ASP A 340 -57.50 42.11 15.14
N LYS A 341 -56.40 41.48 14.70
CA LYS A 341 -55.01 41.91 14.90
C LYS A 341 -54.07 40.94 14.17
N PHE A 342 -53.27 41.44 13.24
CA PHE A 342 -52.14 40.69 12.68
C PHE A 342 -51.13 40.43 13.81
N VAL A 343 -50.92 39.17 14.18
CA VAL A 343 -49.79 38.75 15.02
C VAL A 343 -49.00 37.72 14.20
N PRO A 344 -47.68 37.93 13.98
CA PRO A 344 -46.86 36.93 13.31
C PRO A 344 -46.91 35.61 14.07
N LEU A 345 -47.09 34.49 13.34
CA LEU A 345 -46.91 33.15 13.86
C LEU A 345 -45.52 33.04 14.51
N LYS A 346 -45.51 32.80 15.83
CA LYS A 346 -44.30 32.44 16.59
C LYS A 346 -43.66 31.23 15.91
N LYS A 347 -42.53 31.46 15.22
CA LYS A 347 -41.64 30.40 14.71
C LYS A 347 -41.21 29.53 15.88
N SER A 348 -41.57 28.26 15.86
CA SER A 348 -40.96 27.23 16.69
C SER A 348 -39.51 27.05 16.23
N TYR A 349 -38.54 27.53 17.00
CA TYR A 349 -37.13 27.33 16.73
C TYR A 349 -36.77 25.86 16.96
N TYR A 350 -36.53 25.11 15.88
CA TYR A 350 -35.84 23.82 15.96
C TYR A 350 -34.36 24.11 16.25
N LYS A 351 -33.89 23.88 17.49
CA LYS A 351 -32.45 23.90 17.79
C LYS A 351 -31.79 22.65 17.20
N THR A 352 -31.39 22.72 15.93
CA THR A 352 -30.55 21.68 15.31
C THR A 352 -29.12 21.81 15.85
N LYS A 353 -28.69 20.91 16.73
CA LYS A 353 -27.29 20.80 17.16
C LYS A 353 -26.58 19.80 16.23
N GLY A 354 -25.87 20.29 15.23
CA GLY A 354 -24.98 19.48 14.38
C GLY A 354 -23.55 19.50 14.90
N LYS A 355 -22.91 18.32 15.00
CA LYS A 355 -21.47 18.19 15.33
C LYS A 355 -20.77 17.47 14.17
N VAL A 356 -19.68 18.05 13.66
CA VAL A 356 -18.76 17.34 12.75
C VAL A 356 -17.94 16.37 13.60
N ARG A 357 -18.05 15.06 13.34
CA ARG A 357 -17.34 14.02 14.13
C ARG A 357 -16.02 13.59 13.47
N SER A 358 -15.93 13.60 12.15
CA SER A 358 -14.80 13.03 11.40
C SER A 358 -13.65 14.02 11.14
N LEU A 359 -13.54 15.11 11.91
CA LEU A 359 -12.43 16.06 11.72
C LEU A 359 -11.06 15.37 11.93
N GLU A 360 -10.97 14.46 12.90
CA GLU A 360 -9.74 13.69 13.20
C GLU A 360 -9.35 12.74 12.06
N GLU A 361 -10.32 12.09 11.40
CA GLU A 361 -10.08 11.20 10.25
C GLU A 361 -9.62 11.98 9.02
N ILE A 362 -10.24 13.14 8.77
CA ILE A 362 -9.84 14.05 7.69
C ILE A 362 -8.44 14.59 7.97
N GLN A 363 -8.14 14.95 9.22
CA GLN A 363 -6.84 15.45 9.63
C GLN A 363 -5.74 14.40 9.43
N LEU A 364 -6.01 13.13 9.75
CA LEU A 364 -5.06 12.04 9.53
C LEU A 364 -4.67 11.90 8.04
N ILE A 365 -5.65 11.93 7.14
CA ILE A 365 -5.42 11.89 5.68
C ILE A 365 -4.63 13.13 5.24
N LEU A 366 -4.98 14.29 5.79
CA LEU A 366 -4.33 15.56 5.48
C LEU A 366 -2.87 15.60 5.90
N ASP A 367 -2.54 15.15 7.10
CA ASP A 367 -1.16 15.13 7.60
C ASP A 367 -0.28 14.20 6.77
N ASP A 368 -0.77 13.01 6.42
CA ASP A 368 -0.06 12.06 5.54
C ASP A 368 0.16 12.67 4.14
N HIS A 369 -0.87 13.27 3.55
CA HIS A 369 -0.79 13.85 2.21
C HIS A 369 0.07 15.13 2.18
N LEU A 370 0.07 15.92 3.25
CA LEU A 370 0.98 17.07 3.42
C LEU A 370 2.43 16.62 3.47
N GLY A 371 2.73 15.55 4.23
CA GLY A 371 4.06 14.95 4.28
C GLY A 371 4.53 14.44 2.92
N LYS A 372 3.67 13.71 2.21
CA LYS A 372 3.92 13.22 0.84
C LYS A 372 4.16 14.37 -0.13
N ALA A 373 3.28 15.37 -0.18
CA ALA A 373 3.41 16.53 -1.07
C ALA A 373 4.67 17.36 -0.77
N LEU A 374 5.04 17.53 0.50
CA LEU A 374 6.29 18.18 0.89
C LEU A 374 7.52 17.39 0.38
N GLY A 375 7.51 16.07 0.54
CA GLY A 375 8.56 15.19 0.00
C GLY A 375 8.67 15.27 -1.52
N MET A 376 7.54 15.35 -2.23
CA MET A 376 7.52 15.56 -3.68
C MET A 376 8.14 16.89 -4.07
N LYS A 377 7.78 17.97 -3.39
CA LYS A 377 8.31 19.32 -3.64
C LYS A 377 9.82 19.40 -3.44
N GLY A 378 10.37 18.63 -2.50
CA GLY A 378 11.81 18.51 -2.26
C GLY A 378 12.56 17.59 -3.24
N SER A 379 11.86 16.84 -4.09
CA SER A 379 12.50 15.90 -5.02
C SER A 379 13.16 16.60 -6.20
N ALA A 380 14.39 16.19 -6.55
CA ALA A 380 15.09 16.68 -7.74
C ALA A 380 14.32 16.40 -9.06
N PHE A 381 13.46 15.38 -9.06
CA PHE A 381 12.66 14.94 -10.21
C PHE A 381 11.31 15.66 -10.31
N VAL A 382 11.00 16.60 -9.41
CA VAL A 382 9.70 17.29 -9.42
C VAL A 382 9.55 18.29 -10.57
N ARG A 383 10.66 18.69 -11.22
CA ARG A 383 10.71 19.77 -12.22
C ARG A 383 9.54 19.80 -13.21
N PRO A 384 9.10 18.68 -13.84
CA PRO A 384 8.04 18.70 -14.84
C PRO A 384 6.66 18.99 -14.26
N TYR A 385 6.45 18.62 -13.00
CA TYR A 385 5.18 18.72 -12.28
C TYR A 385 5.26 19.73 -11.14
N LYS A 386 6.30 20.58 -11.12
CA LYS A 386 6.63 21.43 -9.99
C LYS A 386 5.47 22.36 -9.65
N ASP A 387 4.86 22.95 -10.67
CA ASP A 387 3.76 23.89 -10.49
C ASP A 387 2.51 23.16 -9.97
N GLU A 388 2.17 22.00 -10.54
CA GLU A 388 1.05 21.16 -10.08
C GLU A 388 1.24 20.72 -8.61
N VAL A 389 2.43 20.24 -8.24
CA VAL A 389 2.75 19.81 -6.88
C VAL A 389 2.74 20.98 -5.89
N CYS A 390 3.31 22.14 -6.27
CA CYS A 390 3.29 23.32 -5.42
C CYS A 390 1.85 23.81 -5.19
N ASN A 391 1.05 23.92 -6.26
CA ASN A 391 -0.35 24.33 -6.16
C ASN A 391 -1.16 23.36 -5.28
N TRP A 392 -0.92 22.05 -5.42
CA TRP A 392 -1.59 21.06 -4.59
C TRP A 392 -1.16 21.16 -3.12
N TYR A 393 0.13 21.30 -2.85
CA TYR A 393 0.65 21.49 -1.49
C TYR A 393 0.05 22.74 -0.83
N GLU A 394 0.02 23.87 -1.54
CA GLU A 394 -0.60 25.10 -1.05
C GLU A 394 -2.09 24.92 -0.77
N LYS A 395 -2.81 24.17 -1.62
CA LYS A 395 -4.21 23.82 -1.38
C LYS A 395 -4.40 22.98 -0.12
N LEU A 396 -3.54 21.99 0.13
CA LEU A 396 -3.58 21.19 1.35
C LEU A 396 -3.28 22.03 2.60
N VAL A 397 -2.27 22.91 2.54
CA VAL A 397 -1.97 23.83 3.66
C VAL A 397 -3.16 24.73 3.98
N TYR A 398 -3.82 25.24 2.95
CA TYR A 398 -5.03 26.04 3.13
C TYR A 398 -6.20 25.22 3.71
N ILE A 399 -6.39 23.97 3.28
CA ILE A 399 -7.37 23.05 3.88
C ILE A 399 -7.04 22.77 5.35
N ASN A 400 -5.76 22.67 5.73
CA ASN A 400 -5.35 22.49 7.11
C ASN A 400 -5.77 23.66 7.99
N GLN A 401 -5.42 24.88 7.56
CA GLN A 401 -5.81 26.10 8.27
C GLN A 401 -7.34 26.21 8.43
N MET A 402 -8.07 25.86 7.37
CA MET A 402 -9.52 25.81 7.36
C MET A 402 -10.10 24.82 8.38
N LEU A 403 -9.54 23.61 8.51
CA LEU A 403 -9.99 22.62 9.49
C LEU A 403 -9.68 23.06 10.91
N ASP A 404 -8.50 23.67 11.14
CA ASP A 404 -8.11 24.23 12.43
C ASP A 404 -9.09 25.31 12.91
N ASP A 405 -9.40 26.26 12.04
CA ASP A 405 -10.31 27.36 12.37
C ASP A 405 -11.75 26.87 12.57
N TRP A 406 -12.20 25.90 11.77
CA TRP A 406 -13.48 25.22 12.01
C TRP A 406 -13.49 24.50 13.37
N GLY A 407 -12.42 23.78 13.70
CA GLY A 407 -12.26 23.05 14.95
C GLY A 407 -12.34 23.98 16.16
N LYS A 408 -11.65 25.14 16.12
CA LYS A 408 -11.69 26.18 17.16
C LYS A 408 -13.13 26.66 17.40
N VAL A 409 -13.84 27.05 16.34
CA VAL A 409 -15.24 27.50 16.42
C VAL A 409 -16.13 26.40 17.02
N GLN A 410 -15.98 25.15 16.57
CA GLN A 410 -16.78 24.02 17.07
C GLN A 410 -16.54 23.76 18.56
N ILE A 411 -15.28 23.76 19.00
CA ILE A 411 -14.90 23.51 20.41
C ILE A 411 -15.43 24.62 21.32
N GLN A 412 -15.17 25.89 20.98
CA GLN A 412 -15.64 27.05 21.75
C GLN A 412 -17.17 27.08 21.81
N TRP A 413 -17.86 26.80 20.71
CA TRP A 413 -19.31 26.71 20.71
C TRP A 413 -19.83 25.61 21.64
N MET A 414 -19.23 24.41 21.59
CA MET A 414 -19.62 23.31 22.48
C MET A 414 -19.42 23.66 23.96
N TYR A 415 -18.41 24.47 24.28
CA TYR A 415 -18.14 24.96 25.63
C TYR A 415 -19.18 25.99 26.11
N PHE A 416 -19.49 27.00 25.30
CA PHE A 416 -20.43 28.07 25.68
C PHE A 416 -21.91 27.67 25.57
N SER A 417 -22.25 26.71 24.70
CA SER A 417 -23.63 26.23 24.51
C SER A 417 -24.35 25.81 25.80
N PRO A 418 -23.76 25.01 26.72
CA PRO A 418 -24.38 24.70 28.00
C PRO A 418 -24.39 25.90 28.96
N ILE A 419 -23.37 26.77 28.94
CA ILE A 419 -23.25 27.93 29.84
C ILE A 419 -24.41 28.90 29.61
N PHE A 420 -24.56 29.37 28.37
CA PHE A 420 -25.64 30.28 27.98
C PHE A 420 -26.97 29.56 27.72
N SER A 421 -27.09 28.27 28.05
CA SER A 421 -28.41 27.61 28.09
C SER A 421 -29.20 27.93 29.34
N SER A 422 -28.53 28.41 30.40
CA SER A 422 -29.16 28.81 31.66
C SER A 422 -29.69 30.25 31.58
N PRO A 423 -31.01 30.47 31.78
CA PRO A 423 -31.59 31.81 31.78
C PRO A 423 -31.01 32.74 32.86
N ASP A 424 -30.53 32.19 33.97
CA ASP A 424 -29.96 32.98 35.07
C ASP A 424 -28.58 33.54 34.72
N ILE A 425 -27.79 32.80 33.94
CA ILE A 425 -26.48 33.26 33.45
C ILE A 425 -26.68 34.38 32.43
N ILE A 426 -27.66 34.26 31.53
CA ILE A 426 -28.00 35.31 30.56
C ILE A 426 -28.43 36.60 31.27
N ARG A 427 -29.16 36.51 32.38
CA ARG A 427 -29.55 37.70 33.16
C ARG A 427 -28.36 38.41 33.82
N GLN A 428 -27.30 37.66 34.14
CA GLN A 428 -26.09 38.19 34.80
C GLN A 428 -25.08 38.74 33.79
N MET A 429 -25.04 38.17 32.59
CA MET A 429 -24.23 38.61 31.46
C MET A 429 -25.12 38.87 30.23
N PRO A 430 -25.93 39.96 30.22
CA PRO A 430 -26.89 40.19 29.17
C PRO A 430 -26.24 40.61 27.85
N THR A 431 -25.07 41.26 27.88
CA THR A 431 -24.34 41.69 26.68
C THR A 431 -23.71 40.49 25.98
N GLU A 432 -22.99 39.65 26.72
CA GLU A 432 -22.36 38.42 26.24
C GLU A 432 -23.41 37.36 25.92
N GLY A 433 -24.47 37.28 26.73
CA GLY A 433 -25.64 36.45 26.47
C GLY A 433 -26.34 36.86 25.19
N ALA A 434 -26.56 38.16 24.96
CA ALA A 434 -27.12 38.69 23.71
C ALA A 434 -26.16 38.55 22.53
N LEU A 435 -24.84 38.67 22.70
CA LEU A 435 -23.85 38.44 21.64
C LEU A 435 -23.76 36.96 21.26
N PHE A 436 -23.72 36.07 22.26
CA PHE A 436 -23.80 34.63 22.06
C PHE A 436 -25.15 34.26 21.44
N GLU A 437 -26.24 34.90 21.87
CA GLU A 437 -27.58 34.74 21.31
C GLU A 437 -27.73 35.40 19.92
N VAL A 438 -27.04 36.48 19.57
CA VAL A 438 -27.07 37.07 18.22
C VAL A 438 -26.21 36.24 17.27
N CYS A 439 -25.08 35.72 17.76
CA CYS A 439 -24.29 34.70 17.07
C CYS A 439 -25.05 33.37 16.87
N TYR A 440 -26.09 33.09 17.67
CA TYR A 440 -26.69 31.75 17.77
C TYR A 440 -28.22 31.65 17.53
N ASN A 441 -29.01 32.69 17.79
CA ASN A 441 -30.48 32.77 17.62
C ASN A 441 -30.91 33.56 16.36
N ILE A 442 -29.98 34.08 15.57
CA ILE A 442 -30.21 34.38 14.14
C ILE A 442 -29.19 33.59 13.30
N THR A 443 -29.51 32.32 13.06
CA THR A 443 -29.20 31.47 11.89
C THR A 443 -28.24 32.01 10.80
N VAL A 444 -26.98 32.32 11.10
CA VAL A 444 -25.98 32.64 10.06
C VAL A 444 -24.75 31.74 10.17
N SER A 445 -23.64 32.10 10.82
CA SER A 445 -22.37 31.38 10.58
C SER A 445 -22.35 29.87 10.88
N TYR A 446 -22.41 29.37 12.12
CA TYR A 446 -22.19 27.93 12.37
C TYR A 446 -23.32 27.00 11.87
N VAL A 447 -24.59 27.42 11.97
CA VAL A 447 -25.72 26.62 11.45
C VAL A 447 -25.73 26.63 9.92
N GLN A 448 -25.44 27.77 9.26
CA GLN A 448 -25.28 27.78 7.80
C GLN A 448 -24.04 27.00 7.37
N LEU A 449 -22.94 27.05 8.13
CA LEU A 449 -21.77 26.21 7.87
C LEU A 449 -22.15 24.72 7.90
N ILE A 450 -22.95 24.30 8.88
CA ILE A 450 -23.48 22.93 8.97
C ILE A 450 -24.50 22.63 7.85
N GLU A 451 -25.32 23.60 7.42
CA GLU A 451 -26.23 23.45 6.28
C GLU A 451 -25.49 23.38 4.94
N MET A 452 -24.44 24.18 4.74
CA MET A 452 -23.55 24.09 3.58
C MET A 452 -22.87 22.73 3.51
N VAL A 453 -22.44 22.19 4.65
CA VAL A 453 -21.89 20.84 4.71
C VAL A 453 -22.95 19.77 4.41
N LYS A 454 -24.23 19.99 4.74
CA LYS A 454 -25.31 19.08 4.32
C LYS A 454 -25.53 19.10 2.81
N GLU A 455 -25.49 20.29 2.21
CA GLU A 455 -25.72 20.48 0.77
C GLU A 455 -24.55 19.97 -0.06
N ASN A 456 -23.33 20.23 0.40
CA ASN A 456 -22.10 19.77 -0.23
C ASN A 456 -21.09 19.31 0.83
N PRO A 457 -21.00 17.99 1.08
CA PRO A 457 -20.16 17.46 2.13
C PRO A 457 -18.68 17.37 1.72
N SER A 458 -18.32 17.61 0.45
CA SER A 458 -16.92 17.51 -0.03
C SER A 458 -16.03 18.56 0.64
N VAL A 459 -14.93 18.11 1.26
CA VAL A 459 -13.97 19.00 1.91
C VAL A 459 -13.26 19.88 0.87
N LEU A 460 -12.96 19.34 -0.31
CA LEU A 460 -12.30 20.06 -1.39
C LEU A 460 -13.18 21.21 -1.91
N LEU A 461 -14.46 20.96 -2.19
CA LEU A 461 -15.38 22.01 -2.64
C LEU A 461 -15.68 23.03 -1.53
N MET A 462 -15.73 22.57 -0.28
CA MET A 462 -15.87 23.46 0.87
C MET A 462 -14.66 24.39 1.01
N SER A 463 -13.46 23.93 0.63
CA SER A 463 -12.25 24.75 0.63
C SER A 463 -12.37 25.99 -0.29
N GLU A 464 -13.03 25.85 -1.42
CA GLU A 464 -13.16 26.89 -2.45
C GLU A 464 -14.27 27.91 -2.14
N ASN A 465 -15.10 27.64 -1.13
CA ASN A 465 -16.23 28.49 -0.78
C ASN A 465 -15.78 29.74 0.01
N LYS A 466 -15.79 30.91 -0.64
CA LYS A 466 -15.47 32.21 -0.01
C LYS A 466 -16.49 32.67 1.03
N PHE A 467 -17.75 32.24 0.93
CA PHE A 467 -18.78 32.61 1.91
C PHE A 467 -18.52 31.90 3.25
N ARG A 468 -18.12 30.63 3.21
CA ARG A 468 -17.67 29.87 4.39
C ARG A 468 -16.57 30.62 5.15
N GLU A 469 -15.56 31.12 4.46
CA GLU A 469 -14.41 31.82 5.08
C GLU A 469 -14.87 33.06 5.85
N LYS A 470 -15.76 33.88 5.28
CA LYS A 470 -16.37 35.02 5.97
C LYS A 470 -17.14 34.59 7.22
N CYS A 471 -17.91 33.50 7.13
CA CYS A 471 -18.67 32.97 8.26
C CYS A 471 -17.75 32.52 9.42
N ILE A 472 -16.64 31.83 9.13
CA ILE A 472 -15.69 31.39 10.15
C ILE A 472 -14.99 32.58 10.81
N ASN A 473 -14.50 33.54 10.02
CA ASN A 473 -13.77 34.69 10.55
C ASN A 473 -14.64 35.57 11.46
N GLU A 474 -15.90 35.81 11.06
CA GLU A 474 -16.85 36.53 11.92
C GLU A 474 -17.18 35.73 13.19
N ALA A 475 -17.35 34.41 13.08
CA ALA A 475 -17.61 33.56 14.24
C ALA A 475 -16.44 33.59 15.25
N LEU A 476 -15.20 33.50 14.78
CA LEU A 476 -14.01 33.60 15.64
C LEU A 476 -13.96 34.94 16.38
N LYS A 477 -14.12 36.05 15.66
CA LYS A 477 -14.08 37.40 16.25
C LYS A 477 -15.14 37.57 17.36
N GLN A 478 -16.34 37.06 17.15
CA GLN A 478 -17.41 37.17 18.15
C GLN A 478 -17.18 36.22 19.33
N LEU A 479 -16.65 35.02 19.08
CA LEU A 479 -16.31 34.07 20.14
C LEU A 479 -15.19 34.60 21.03
N ASP A 480 -14.25 35.37 20.50
CA ASP A 480 -13.22 36.05 21.29
C ASP A 480 -13.84 37.06 22.27
N ILE A 481 -14.77 37.91 21.79
CA ILE A 481 -15.49 38.88 22.63
C ILE A 481 -16.29 38.18 23.74
N VAL A 482 -17.00 37.09 23.40
CA VAL A 482 -17.76 36.30 24.38
C VAL A 482 -16.80 35.64 25.39
N THR A 483 -15.66 35.14 24.94
CA THR A 483 -14.65 34.51 25.80
C THR A 483 -14.09 35.52 26.80
N ASP A 484 -13.72 36.72 26.35
CA ASP A 484 -13.21 37.78 27.20
C ASP A 484 -14.26 38.25 28.21
N GLY A 485 -15.52 38.41 27.79
CA GLY A 485 -16.62 38.79 28.67
C GLY A 485 -16.93 37.72 29.74
N VAL A 486 -16.95 36.45 29.36
CA VAL A 486 -17.12 35.34 30.32
C VAL A 486 -15.94 35.29 31.30
N ASN A 487 -14.71 35.47 30.84
CA ASN A 487 -13.53 35.51 31.70
C ASN A 487 -13.60 36.68 32.69
N ALA A 488 -13.94 37.88 32.24
CA ALA A 488 -14.12 39.06 33.09
C ALA A 488 -15.21 38.82 34.16
N TYR A 489 -16.34 38.21 33.78
CA TYR A 489 -17.40 37.84 34.71
C TYR A 489 -16.93 36.81 35.75
N LEU A 490 -16.22 35.77 35.32
CA LEU A 490 -15.66 34.76 36.20
C LEU A 490 -14.62 35.35 37.17
N GLU A 491 -13.84 36.34 36.73
CA GLU A 491 -12.93 37.09 37.57
C GLU A 491 -13.67 37.91 38.64
N GLU A 492 -14.76 38.58 38.29
CA GLU A 492 -15.58 39.34 39.24
C GLU A 492 -16.22 38.42 40.30
N LYS A 493 -16.78 37.29 39.86
CA LYS A 493 -17.44 36.33 40.76
C LYS A 493 -16.45 35.43 41.53
N ARG A 494 -15.17 35.49 41.20
CA ARG A 494 -14.08 34.68 41.79
C ARG A 494 -14.05 34.72 43.31
N LEU A 495 -14.37 35.88 43.89
CA LEU A 495 -14.37 36.15 45.33
C LEU A 495 -15.64 35.68 46.07
N TYR A 496 -16.71 35.39 45.33
CA TYR A 496 -18.01 34.98 45.88
C TYR A 496 -18.24 33.48 45.78
N PHE A 497 -17.33 32.75 45.12
CA PHE A 497 -17.40 31.30 45.06
C PHE A 497 -17.16 30.68 46.43
N ALA A 498 -17.98 29.69 46.77
CA ALA A 498 -17.87 28.94 48.01
C ALA A 498 -16.51 28.21 48.07
N ARG A 499 -15.96 28.05 49.28
CA ARG A 499 -14.62 27.48 49.55
C ARG A 499 -14.40 26.08 48.96
N ASN A 500 -15.48 25.36 48.69
CA ASN A 500 -15.49 24.03 48.09
C ASN A 500 -15.32 24.05 46.55
N THR A 501 -15.21 25.22 45.92
CA THR A 501 -15.03 25.33 44.47
C THR A 501 -13.57 24.98 44.10
N PRO A 502 -13.33 24.13 43.08
CA PRO A 502 -11.97 23.75 42.66
C PRO A 502 -11.03 24.95 42.46
N ASN A 503 -9.76 24.80 42.84
CA ASN A 503 -8.71 25.84 42.78
C ASN A 503 -8.97 27.13 43.60
N TYR A 504 -9.88 27.13 44.59
CA TYR A 504 -10.18 28.30 45.43
C TYR A 504 -8.94 28.97 46.08
N ILE A 505 -7.96 28.19 46.56
CA ILE A 505 -6.75 28.70 47.24
C ILE A 505 -5.81 29.44 46.29
N VAL A 506 -5.49 28.86 45.13
CA VAL A 506 -4.65 29.48 44.09
C VAL A 506 -5.22 30.83 43.64
N ARG A 507 -6.55 31.00 43.73
CA ARG A 507 -7.25 32.22 43.36
C ARG A 507 -7.14 33.37 44.37
N LEU A 508 -6.91 33.05 45.64
CA LEU A 508 -6.60 34.05 46.67
C LEU A 508 -5.12 34.46 46.63
N GLU A 509 -4.25 33.54 46.21
CA GLU A 509 -2.79 33.74 46.21
C GLU A 509 -2.26 34.43 44.93
N THR A 510 -3.03 34.49 43.85
CA THR A 510 -2.60 35.04 42.55
C THR A 510 -2.58 36.58 42.44
N GLY A 511 -2.37 37.29 43.56
CA GLY A 511 -1.74 38.64 43.57
C GLY A 511 -2.44 39.79 42.84
N ARG A 512 -3.50 40.37 43.41
CA ARG A 512 -3.96 41.75 43.07
C ARG A 512 -4.11 42.62 44.33
N GLU A 513 -3.48 43.80 44.33
CA GLU A 513 -3.43 44.81 45.42
C GLU A 513 -4.72 44.99 46.23
N PRO A 514 -5.92 45.13 45.60
CA PRO A 514 -7.15 45.44 46.33
C PRO A 514 -7.64 44.30 47.22
N VAL A 515 -7.27 43.05 46.88
CA VAL A 515 -7.63 41.85 47.65
C VAL A 515 -6.72 41.71 48.87
N ARG A 516 -5.42 41.98 48.70
CA ARG A 516 -4.43 42.06 49.79
C ARG A 516 -4.91 43.02 50.89
N MET A 517 -5.36 44.22 50.50
CA MET A 517 -5.86 45.25 51.43
C MET A 517 -7.12 44.82 52.21
N LYS A 518 -8.04 44.09 51.57
CA LYS A 518 -9.25 43.57 52.26
C LYS A 518 -8.91 42.49 53.30
N VAL A 519 -7.91 41.65 53.03
CA VAL A 519 -7.43 40.63 53.96
C VAL A 519 -6.76 41.28 55.16
N ILE A 520 -5.83 42.22 54.91
CA ILE A 520 -5.16 43.01 55.96
C ILE A 520 -6.18 43.67 56.89
N LYS A 521 -7.20 44.34 56.34
CA LYS A 521 -8.26 44.98 57.14
C LYS A 521 -9.00 44.00 58.06
N LYS A 522 -9.24 42.76 57.62
CA LYS A 522 -9.87 41.74 58.46
C LYS A 522 -8.93 41.23 59.55
N MET A 523 -7.64 41.09 59.25
CA MET A 523 -6.63 40.71 60.24
C MET A 523 -6.52 41.75 61.35
N ILE A 524 -6.46 43.05 61.00
CA ILE A 524 -6.42 44.16 61.97
C ILE A 524 -7.67 44.15 62.85
N ASN A 525 -8.87 44.04 62.27
CA ASN A 525 -10.11 44.00 63.05
C ASN A 525 -10.18 42.82 64.04
N LEU A 526 -9.62 41.66 63.66
CA LEU A 526 -9.56 40.50 64.52
C LEU A 526 -8.55 40.72 65.65
N TRP A 527 -7.39 41.29 65.34
CA TRP A 527 -6.37 41.68 66.33
C TRP A 527 -6.94 42.64 67.36
N THR A 528 -7.56 43.74 66.93
CA THR A 528 -8.17 44.73 67.83
C THR A 528 -9.18 44.07 68.76
N LYS A 529 -10.03 43.17 68.22
CA LYS A 529 -10.99 42.42 69.04
C LYS A 529 -10.34 41.51 70.07
N LEU A 530 -9.19 40.93 69.77
CA LEU A 530 -8.44 40.11 70.70
C LEU A 530 -7.72 40.98 71.73
N GLU A 531 -7.23 42.15 71.36
CA GLU A 531 -6.58 43.08 72.28
C GLU A 531 -7.53 43.49 73.41
N PHE A 532 -8.78 43.81 73.08
CA PHE A 532 -9.84 44.16 74.04
C PHE A 532 -10.59 42.97 74.65
N MET A 533 -10.18 41.74 74.35
CA MET A 533 -10.82 40.53 74.90
C MET A 533 -10.25 40.22 76.30
N PRO A 534 -11.10 39.79 77.27
CA PRO A 534 -10.62 39.35 78.59
C PRO A 534 -9.60 38.21 78.48
N GLU A 535 -8.58 38.23 79.35
CA GLU A 535 -7.45 37.28 79.36
C GLU A 535 -7.87 35.81 79.56
N GLU A 536 -9.06 35.57 80.11
CA GLU A 536 -9.60 34.24 80.36
C GLU A 536 -10.18 33.58 79.09
N ARG A 537 -10.36 34.34 78.01
CA ARG A 537 -10.97 33.83 76.78
C ARG A 537 -9.93 33.07 75.95
N LEU A 538 -10.29 31.85 75.54
CA LEU A 538 -9.42 30.96 74.76
C LEU A 538 -8.74 31.64 73.54
N PRO A 539 -9.44 32.46 72.71
CA PRO A 539 -8.78 33.15 71.59
C PRO A 539 -7.67 34.10 72.03
N LYS A 540 -7.83 34.78 73.18
CA LYS A 540 -6.83 35.69 73.77
C LYS A 540 -5.64 34.91 74.33
N LEU A 541 -5.90 33.79 75.02
CA LEU A 541 -4.85 32.87 75.50
C LEU A 541 -4.01 32.31 74.35
N CYS A 542 -4.65 31.82 73.29
CA CYS A 542 -3.96 31.31 72.11
C CYS A 542 -3.14 32.42 71.42
N PHE A 543 -3.70 33.62 71.30
CA PHE A 543 -3.00 34.77 70.74
C PHE A 543 -1.76 35.15 71.55
N ASN A 544 -1.88 35.24 72.88
CA ASN A 544 -0.76 35.55 73.75
C ASN A 544 0.32 34.46 73.69
N ARG A 545 -0.08 33.18 73.63
CA ARG A 545 0.88 32.07 73.46
C ARG A 545 1.63 32.16 72.14
N LEU A 546 0.94 32.51 71.05
CA LEU A 546 1.56 32.69 69.73
C LEU A 546 2.48 33.92 69.69
N LYS A 547 2.15 34.98 70.44
CA LYS A 547 3.01 36.15 70.65
C LYS A 547 4.26 35.81 71.48
N THR A 548 4.15 34.95 72.50
CA THR A 548 5.32 34.45 73.24
C THR A 548 6.20 33.56 72.38
N LEU A 549 5.59 32.62 71.62
CA LEU A 549 6.32 31.72 70.73
C LEU A 549 7.07 32.47 69.63
N ASP A 550 6.48 33.55 69.13
CA ASP A 550 7.12 34.43 68.14
C ASP A 550 8.31 35.22 68.72
N LYS A 551 8.33 35.51 70.03
CA LYS A 551 9.52 36.06 70.73
C LYS A 551 10.61 35.00 70.94
N GLU A 552 10.22 33.76 71.23
CA GLU A 552 11.16 32.66 71.51
C GLU A 552 11.76 32.04 70.24
N LYS A 553 10.97 31.97 69.15
CA LYS A 553 11.37 31.40 67.86
C LYS A 553 10.63 32.08 66.70
N PRO A 554 11.19 33.14 66.10
CA PRO A 554 10.67 33.69 64.85
C PRO A 554 10.83 32.63 63.74
N ASP A 555 9.92 32.57 62.76
CA ASP A 555 9.83 31.53 61.70
C ASP A 555 9.25 30.16 62.09
N ILE A 556 8.19 30.14 62.89
CA ILE A 556 7.32 28.96 62.96
C ILE A 556 6.29 29.06 61.82
N ASP A 557 6.29 28.06 60.93
CA ASP A 557 5.28 27.93 59.88
C ASP A 557 3.87 28.04 60.44
N PHE A 558 3.04 28.87 59.80
CA PHE A 558 1.66 29.17 60.19
C PHE A 558 1.49 29.91 61.53
N ASN A 559 2.55 30.46 62.13
CA ASN A 559 2.39 31.44 63.20
C ASN A 559 1.92 32.78 62.61
N TRP A 560 0.62 33.00 62.73
CA TRP A 560 -0.03 34.21 62.24
C TRP A 560 0.51 35.52 62.84
N VAL A 561 1.12 35.50 64.04
CA VAL A 561 1.74 36.69 64.65
C VAL A 561 3.03 37.06 63.92
N SER A 562 3.87 36.07 63.61
CA SER A 562 5.10 36.22 62.82
C SER A 562 4.80 36.68 61.40
N GLN A 563 3.81 36.07 60.75
CA GLN A 563 3.37 36.44 59.40
C GLN A 563 2.84 37.88 59.34
N PHE A 564 2.12 38.31 60.38
CA PHE A 564 1.62 39.68 60.48
C PHE A 564 2.75 40.69 60.71
N ARG A 565 3.73 40.38 61.55
CA ARG A 565 4.94 41.21 61.74
C ARG A 565 5.70 41.38 60.43
N ALA A 566 5.97 40.29 59.70
CA ALA A 566 6.66 40.34 58.42
C ALA A 566 5.92 41.20 57.38
N ILE A 567 4.58 41.18 57.39
CA ILE A 567 3.75 42.03 56.52
C ILE A 567 3.81 43.51 56.96
N ALA A 568 3.91 43.80 58.26
CA ALA A 568 3.96 45.15 58.82
C ALA A 568 5.36 45.82 58.71
N GLU A 569 6.44 45.05 58.74
CA GLU A 569 7.83 45.54 58.63
C GLU A 569 8.25 45.89 57.19
N LEU A 570 7.51 45.44 56.17
CA LEU A 570 7.69 45.90 54.81
C LEU A 570 7.26 47.36 54.71
N ASN A 571 8.22 48.28 54.47
CA ASN A 571 7.98 49.73 54.28
C ASN A 571 6.86 50.07 53.27
N ALA A 572 6.49 49.15 52.38
CA ALA A 572 5.33 49.26 51.47
C ALA A 572 3.98 49.42 52.20
N PHE A 573 3.83 48.88 53.42
CA PHE A 573 2.57 48.88 54.17
C PHE A 573 2.15 50.30 54.62
N ALA A 574 3.12 51.16 54.92
CA ALA A 574 2.87 52.53 55.38
C ALA A 574 2.43 53.47 54.24
N GLU A 575 2.94 53.25 53.02
CA GLU A 575 2.53 53.96 51.81
C GLU A 575 1.12 53.49 51.36
N GLU A 576 0.87 52.18 51.30
CA GLU A 576 -0.40 51.57 50.87
C GLU A 576 -1.60 51.99 51.75
N LEU A 577 -1.41 52.12 53.07
CA LEU A 577 -2.43 52.60 54.02
C LEU A 577 -2.80 54.08 53.81
N SER A 578 -1.85 54.89 53.32
CA SER A 578 -2.09 56.31 53.04
C SER A 578 -2.86 56.54 51.74
N ILE A 579 -2.66 55.66 50.74
CA ILE A 579 -3.20 55.83 49.38
C ILE A 579 -4.68 55.43 49.28
N HIS A 580 -5.14 54.39 50.00
CA HIS A 580 -6.41 53.71 49.69
C HIS A 580 -7.57 53.86 50.70
N HIS A 581 -7.52 54.82 51.63
CA HIS A 581 -8.64 55.31 52.46
C HIS A 581 -9.68 54.28 52.97
N THR A 582 -9.59 53.94 54.25
CA THR A 582 -10.80 54.01 55.10
C THR A 582 -10.48 54.85 56.32
N ASN A 583 -11.18 55.96 56.53
CA ASN A 583 -10.93 56.98 57.56
C ASN A 583 -10.75 56.42 59.00
N GLY A 584 -11.23 55.20 59.26
CA GLY A 584 -11.00 54.50 60.52
C GLY A 584 -9.57 54.01 60.71
N LEU A 585 -8.88 53.52 59.68
CA LEU A 585 -7.55 52.89 59.81
C LEU A 585 -6.41 53.91 59.98
N LEU A 586 -6.51 55.08 59.35
CA LEU A 586 -5.55 56.18 59.52
C LEU A 586 -5.54 56.73 60.95
N ARG A 587 -6.71 56.75 61.62
CA ARG A 587 -6.82 57.19 63.03
C ARG A 587 -6.07 56.31 64.02
N TYR A 588 -5.85 55.05 63.66
CA TYR A 588 -5.10 54.11 64.48
C TYR A 588 -3.74 53.78 63.86
N LYS A 589 -3.30 54.49 62.81
CA LYS A 589 -2.05 54.19 62.10
C LYS A 589 -0.84 54.25 63.05
N ASP A 590 -0.77 55.30 63.86
CA ASP A 590 0.37 55.50 64.77
C ASP A 590 0.29 54.52 65.96
N ASP A 591 -0.89 54.33 66.55
CA ASP A 591 -1.14 53.34 67.62
C ASP A 591 -0.89 51.89 67.12
N PHE A 592 -1.14 51.63 65.84
CA PHE A 592 -0.91 50.36 65.17
C PHE A 592 0.57 50.12 64.88
N LEU A 593 1.29 51.13 64.39
CA LEU A 593 2.75 51.02 64.18
C LEU A 593 3.50 50.86 65.50
N GLU A 594 3.08 51.59 66.53
CA GLU A 594 3.66 51.50 67.89
C GLU A 594 3.41 50.12 68.53
N LYS A 595 2.23 49.51 68.31
CA LYS A 595 1.89 48.17 68.85
C LYS A 595 2.34 47.00 67.97
N ALA A 596 2.43 47.19 66.66
CA ALA A 596 2.96 46.21 65.71
C ALA A 596 4.48 46.04 65.84
N HIS A 597 5.19 47.09 66.29
CA HIS A 597 6.51 46.97 66.91
C HIS A 597 6.37 46.54 68.37
N PHE A 598 5.84 45.32 68.57
CA PHE A 598 5.66 44.62 69.84
C PHE A 598 6.51 45.21 70.98
N SER A 599 5.95 46.17 71.73
CA SER A 599 6.65 46.83 72.83
C SER A 599 7.21 45.77 73.78
N ALA A 600 8.48 45.98 74.17
CA ALA A 600 9.38 45.05 74.88
C ALA A 600 8.69 44.04 75.80
#